data_AF-A0A177MC64-F1
#
_entry.id   AF-A0A177MC64-F1
#
_cell.length_a   1.000
_cell.length_b   1.000
_cell.length_c   1.000
_cell.angle_alpha   90.00
_cell.angle_beta   90.00
_cell.angle_gamma   90.00
#
_symmetry.space_group_name_H-M   'P 1'
#
loop_
_entity.id
_entity.type
_entity.pdbx_description
1 polymer ?
#
loop_
_entity_poly.entity_id
_entity_poly.type
_entity_poly.pdbx_seq_one_letter_code
_entity_poly.pdbx_strand_id
1 'polypeptide(L)'
;MLKKYQQQTLAIELLNLHAKVKIVHQATGIPIKLLRQTYRQLHGRSPSRGSIKFSTRGLTGSRRKYKDVTLFAVCFQAASNKSADSQIQTLISAFDAYKRSYPSGQLDFSDAWVVAQDIKDKKVQLSKCPQCRSWVLLKAREDLSERCSVCKIHL
;
A
#
# COMPACT_ATOMS: atom_id res chain seq x y z
N MET A 1 -5.26 28.27 10.73
CA MET A 1 -6.59 27.65 10.50
C MET A 1 -6.53 26.59 9.39
N LEU A 2 -6.06 26.95 8.18
CA LEU A 2 -5.95 26.06 7.00
C LEU A 2 -5.22 24.73 7.25
N LYS A 3 -4.05 24.74 7.91
CA LYS A 3 -3.30 23.51 8.20
C LYS A 3 -4.07 22.49 9.03
N LYS A 4 -4.84 22.94 10.04
CA LYS A 4 -5.68 22.06 10.87
C LYS A 4 -6.79 21.43 10.04
N TYR A 5 -7.41 22.21 9.16
CA TYR A 5 -8.45 21.72 8.25
C TYR A 5 -7.91 20.67 7.26
N GLN A 6 -6.73 20.90 6.69
CA GLN A 6 -6.06 19.93 5.81
C GLN A 6 -5.73 18.62 6.54
N GLN A 7 -5.20 18.70 7.78
CA GLN A 7 -4.92 17.51 8.61
C GLN A 7 -6.19 16.71 8.92
N GLN A 8 -7.30 17.39 9.23
CA GLN A 8 -8.58 16.74 9.50
C GLN A 8 -9.16 16.08 8.24
N THR A 9 -9.09 16.77 7.10
CA THR A 9 -9.58 16.25 5.81
C THR A 9 -8.81 15.00 5.42
N LEU A 10 -7.48 15.05 5.47
CA LEU A 10 -6.62 13.90 5.22
C LEU A 10 -6.89 12.75 6.21
N ALA A 11 -7.13 13.05 7.48
CA ALA A 11 -7.47 12.03 8.46
C ALA A 11 -8.77 11.31 8.10
N ILE A 12 -9.82 12.06 7.72
CA ILE A 12 -11.11 11.48 7.33
C ILE A 12 -10.94 10.61 6.07
N GLU A 13 -10.21 11.09 5.07
CA GLU A 13 -9.92 10.33 3.84
C GLU A 13 -9.23 8.99 4.15
N LEU A 14 -8.16 9.01 4.94
CA LEU A 14 -7.43 7.79 5.32
C LEU A 14 -8.28 6.84 6.17
N LEU A 15 -9.14 7.37 7.06
CA LEU A 15 -10.04 6.53 7.85
C LEU A 15 -11.14 5.89 6.99
N ASN A 16 -11.62 6.58 5.95
CA ASN A 16 -12.55 6.02 4.97
C ASN A 16 -11.91 4.91 4.13
N LEU A 17 -10.60 5.01 3.84
CA LEU A 17 -9.80 3.94 3.24
C LEU A 17 -9.48 2.78 4.22
N HIS A 18 -10.05 2.81 5.43
CA HIS A 18 -9.79 1.86 6.52
C HIS A 18 -8.30 1.75 6.90
N ALA A 19 -7.53 2.82 6.73
CA ALA A 19 -6.14 2.85 7.16
C ALA A 19 -6.04 2.61 8.68
N LYS A 20 -5.01 1.88 9.11
CA LYS A 20 -4.73 1.69 10.53
C LYS A 20 -4.50 3.04 11.19
N VAL A 21 -5.12 3.26 12.34
CA VAL A 21 -5.06 4.54 13.08
C VAL A 21 -3.63 5.04 13.31
N LYS A 22 -2.65 4.14 13.50
CA LYS A 22 -1.23 4.52 13.63
C LYS A 22 -0.67 5.19 12.36
N ILE A 23 -1.06 4.72 11.17
CA ILE A 23 -0.69 5.32 9.88
C ILE A 23 -1.33 6.71 9.76
N VAL A 24 -2.61 6.83 10.11
CA VAL A 24 -3.33 8.12 10.08
C VAL A 24 -2.70 9.12 11.04
N HIS A 25 -2.33 8.69 12.24
CA HIS A 25 -1.60 9.51 13.21
C HIS A 25 -0.26 9.99 12.66
N GLN A 26 0.53 9.09 12.07
CA GLN A 26 1.81 9.44 11.46
C GLN A 26 1.66 10.45 10.30
N ALA A 27 0.61 10.31 9.49
CA ALA A 27 0.38 11.19 8.34
C ALA A 27 -0.17 12.58 8.73
N THR A 28 -0.90 12.69 9.85
CA THR A 28 -1.68 13.90 10.18
C THR A 28 -1.28 14.59 11.48
N GLY A 29 -0.57 13.88 12.37
CA GLY A 29 -0.26 14.33 13.74
C GLY A 29 -1.45 14.29 14.71
N ILE A 30 -2.66 13.94 14.26
CA ILE A 30 -3.85 13.94 15.12
C ILE A 30 -3.75 12.84 16.18
N PRO A 31 -4.06 13.10 17.46
CA PRO A 31 -3.95 12.11 18.53
C PRO A 31 -4.72 10.81 18.24
N ILE A 32 -4.10 9.66 18.53
CA ILE A 32 -4.68 8.32 18.33
C ILE A 32 -6.05 8.19 19.00
N LYS A 33 -6.25 8.77 20.19
CA LYS A 33 -7.52 8.74 20.92
C LYS A 33 -8.64 9.36 20.11
N LEU A 34 -8.40 10.53 19.51
CA LEU A 34 -9.35 11.24 18.67
C LEU A 34 -9.63 10.45 17.38
N LEU A 35 -8.58 9.98 16.69
CA LEU A 35 -8.75 9.17 15.48
C LEU A 35 -9.57 7.88 15.71
N ARG A 36 -9.41 7.22 16.87
CA ARG A 36 -10.23 6.06 17.25
C ARG A 36 -11.69 6.41 17.52
N GLN A 37 -11.97 7.63 17.99
CA GLN A 37 -13.34 8.12 18.16
C GLN A 37 -13.95 8.46 16.80
N THR A 38 -13.22 9.20 15.95
CA THR A 38 -13.64 9.53 14.59
C THR A 38 -13.90 8.28 13.76
N TYR A 39 -13.03 7.25 13.82
CA TYR A 39 -13.27 5.99 13.13
C TYR A 39 -14.59 5.33 13.57
N ARG A 40 -14.89 5.33 14.87
CA ARG A 40 -16.14 4.77 15.42
C ARG A 40 -17.36 5.55 14.93
N GLN A 41 -17.26 6.87 14.84
CA GLN A 41 -18.31 7.72 14.31
C GLN A 41 -18.57 7.45 12.82
N LEU A 42 -17.52 7.31 12.01
CA LEU A 42 -17.63 7.06 10.57
C LEU A 42 -18.16 5.65 10.25
N HIS A 43 -17.75 4.64 11.02
CA HIS A 43 -17.93 3.23 10.64
C HIS A 43 -18.85 2.42 11.58
N GLY A 44 -19.36 3.02 12.65
CA GLY A 44 -20.20 2.35 13.65
C GLY A 44 -19.51 1.24 14.46
N ARG A 45 -18.19 1.04 14.27
CA ARG A 45 -17.41 -0.03 14.92
C ARG A 45 -16.01 0.44 15.29
N SER A 46 -15.38 -0.28 16.20
CA SER A 46 -13.97 -0.02 16.54
C SER A 46 -13.04 -0.37 15.38
N PRO A 47 -11.92 0.37 15.19
CA PRO A 47 -10.91 0.02 14.20
C PRO A 47 -10.33 -1.38 14.49
N SER A 48 -9.86 -2.07 13.43
CA SER A 48 -9.34 -3.43 13.55
C SER A 48 -8.26 -3.55 14.62
N ARG A 49 -8.37 -4.57 15.47
CA ARG A 49 -7.31 -4.95 16.41
C ARG A 49 -6.18 -5.62 15.62
N GLY A 50 -4.94 -5.15 15.79
CA GLY A 50 -3.76 -5.78 15.18
C GLY A 50 -2.69 -4.80 14.72
N SER A 51 -1.42 -5.20 14.88
CA SER A 51 -0.25 -4.42 14.46
C SER A 51 -0.20 -4.25 12.94
N ILE A 52 0.37 -3.13 12.48
CA ILE A 52 0.76 -2.98 11.07
C ILE A 52 1.73 -4.13 10.75
N LYS A 53 1.60 -4.73 9.56
CA LYS A 53 2.52 -5.79 9.13
C LYS A 53 3.93 -5.23 8.99
N PHE A 54 4.93 -6.03 9.30
CA PHE A 54 6.32 -5.55 9.42
C PHE A 54 7.02 -5.36 8.05
N SER A 55 6.62 -6.12 7.02
CA SER A 55 7.26 -6.06 5.71
C SER A 55 6.38 -6.61 4.59
N THR A 56 6.71 -6.21 3.37
CA THR A 56 6.18 -6.73 2.12
C THR A 56 6.35 -8.24 2.02
N ARG A 57 7.47 -8.79 2.51
CA ARG A 57 7.69 -10.24 2.56
C ARG A 57 6.62 -10.95 3.39
N GLY A 58 6.20 -10.38 4.51
CA GLY A 58 5.10 -10.90 5.32
C GLY A 58 3.73 -10.84 4.64
N LEU A 59 3.58 -10.04 3.58
CA LEU A 59 2.33 -9.90 2.82
C LEU A 59 2.23 -10.92 1.68
N THR A 60 3.35 -11.32 1.07
CA THR A 60 3.35 -12.06 -0.20
C THR A 60 3.35 -13.59 -0.05
N GLY A 61 2.96 -14.15 1.09
CA GLY A 61 3.03 -15.59 1.38
C GLY A 61 2.27 -16.51 0.41
N SER A 62 1.25 -16.01 -0.31
CA SER A 62 0.55 -16.78 -1.36
C SER A 62 0.65 -16.12 -2.73
N ARG A 63 0.58 -16.89 -3.82
CA ARG A 63 0.73 -16.37 -5.20
C ARG A 63 -0.26 -15.25 -5.50
N ARG A 64 -1.49 -15.36 -4.98
CA ARG A 64 -2.51 -14.31 -5.07
C ARG A 64 -2.04 -13.02 -4.41
N LYS A 65 -1.58 -13.09 -3.14
CA LYS A 65 -1.10 -11.90 -2.43
C LYS A 65 0.13 -11.27 -3.09
N TYR A 66 1.05 -12.09 -3.60
CA TYR A 66 2.19 -11.59 -4.37
C TYR A 66 1.77 -10.82 -5.62
N LYS A 67 0.79 -11.34 -6.36
CA LYS A 67 0.23 -10.65 -7.53
C LYS A 67 -0.39 -9.31 -7.13
N ASP A 68 -1.21 -9.30 -6.08
CA ASP A 68 -1.89 -8.10 -5.57
C ASP A 68 -0.87 -7.02 -5.17
N VAL A 69 0.16 -7.41 -4.40
CA VAL A 69 1.27 -6.55 -3.99
C VAL A 69 2.10 -6.05 -5.17
N THR A 70 2.42 -6.91 -6.14
CA THR A 70 3.20 -6.55 -7.33
C THR A 70 2.45 -5.52 -8.19
N LEU A 71 1.14 -5.72 -8.38
CA LEU A 71 0.33 -4.77 -9.15
C LEU A 71 0.24 -3.41 -8.46
N PHE A 72 0.01 -3.39 -7.14
CA PHE A 72 0.05 -2.13 -6.39
C PHE A 72 1.42 -1.44 -6.49
N ALA A 73 2.52 -2.19 -6.39
CA ALA A 73 3.87 -1.62 -6.55
C ALA A 73 4.04 -0.92 -7.90
N VAL A 74 3.49 -1.48 -8.98
CA VAL A 74 3.49 -0.86 -10.31
C VAL A 74 2.70 0.45 -10.31
N CYS A 75 1.49 0.46 -9.73
CA CYS A 75 0.69 1.67 -9.57
C CYS A 75 1.44 2.75 -8.75
N PHE A 76 2.14 2.34 -7.69
CA PHE A 76 2.90 3.25 -6.83
C PHE A 76 4.12 3.83 -7.54
N GLN A 77 4.85 3.04 -8.32
CA GLN A 77 5.96 3.54 -9.14
C GLN A 77 5.44 4.54 -10.20
N ALA A 78 4.32 4.23 -10.86
CA ALA A 78 3.72 5.13 -11.85
C ALA A 78 3.24 6.45 -11.23
N ALA A 79 2.63 6.41 -10.02
CA ALA A 79 2.21 7.61 -9.30
C ALA A 79 3.40 8.45 -8.83
N SER A 80 4.45 7.80 -8.32
CA SER A 80 5.66 8.47 -7.83
C SER A 80 6.43 9.22 -8.93
N ASN A 81 6.36 8.74 -10.18
CA ASN A 81 6.99 9.39 -11.33
C ASN A 81 6.23 10.65 -11.82
N LYS A 82 4.97 10.83 -11.41
CA LYS A 82 4.09 11.90 -11.91
C LYS A 82 3.82 13.01 -10.90
N SER A 83 3.85 12.73 -9.60
CA SER A 83 3.36 13.67 -8.59
C SER A 83 4.48 14.52 -7.97
N ALA A 84 4.28 15.83 -7.90
CA ALA A 84 4.94 16.70 -6.94
C ALA A 84 4.31 16.62 -5.53
N ASP A 85 3.34 15.72 -5.34
CA ASP A 85 2.57 15.59 -4.12
C ASP A 85 3.36 14.97 -2.96
N SER A 86 2.83 15.15 -1.75
CA SER A 86 3.36 14.48 -0.56
C SER A 86 3.30 12.96 -0.69
N GLN A 87 4.18 12.26 0.03
CA GLN A 87 4.24 10.79 0.05
C GLN A 87 2.89 10.11 0.33
N ILE A 88 2.09 10.67 1.23
CA ILE A 88 0.78 10.10 1.57
C ILE A 88 -0.22 10.28 0.43
N GLN A 89 -0.15 11.40 -0.29
CA GLN A 89 -1.00 11.66 -1.45
C GLN A 89 -0.62 10.78 -2.65
N THR A 90 0.67 10.57 -2.88
CA THR A 90 1.16 9.59 -3.86
C THR A 90 0.64 8.19 -3.54
N LEU A 91 0.65 7.80 -2.25
CA LEU A 91 0.11 6.51 -1.80
C LEU A 91 -1.40 6.39 -2.03
N ILE A 92 -2.19 7.41 -1.68
CA ILE A 92 -3.64 7.46 -1.93
C ILE A 92 -3.92 7.28 -3.42
N SER A 93 -3.27 8.08 -4.26
CA SER A 93 -3.43 8.04 -5.71
C SER A 93 -3.06 6.67 -6.31
N ALA A 94 -1.98 6.06 -5.82
CA ALA A 94 -1.55 4.73 -6.23
C ALA A 94 -2.54 3.63 -5.81
N PHE A 95 -3.08 3.73 -4.59
CA PHE A 95 -4.05 2.76 -4.07
C PHE A 95 -5.38 2.84 -4.83
N ASP A 96 -5.84 4.04 -5.15
CA ASP A 96 -7.02 4.25 -6.00
C ASP A 96 -6.81 3.69 -7.40
N ALA A 97 -5.66 3.95 -8.02
CA ALA A 97 -5.31 3.40 -9.32
C ALA A 97 -5.29 1.86 -9.28
N TYR A 98 -4.74 1.26 -8.22
CA TYR A 98 -4.76 -0.18 -8.00
C TYR A 98 -6.17 -0.74 -7.89
N LYS A 99 -7.04 -0.14 -7.06
CA LYS A 99 -8.42 -0.59 -6.87
C LYS A 99 -9.27 -0.42 -8.12
N ARG A 100 -9.06 0.63 -8.91
CA ARG A 100 -9.72 0.83 -10.21
C ARG A 100 -9.26 -0.19 -11.25
N SER A 101 -7.95 -0.44 -11.33
CA SER A 101 -7.36 -1.34 -12.34
C SER A 101 -7.60 -2.82 -12.02
N TYR A 102 -7.79 -3.16 -10.73
CA TYR A 102 -7.98 -4.53 -10.30
C TYR A 102 -8.93 -4.61 -9.08
N PRO A 103 -10.25 -4.45 -9.32
CA PRO A 103 -11.26 -4.42 -8.25
C PRO A 103 -11.31 -5.70 -7.40
N SER A 104 -10.97 -6.85 -7.97
CA SER A 104 -10.89 -8.13 -7.26
C SER A 104 -9.65 -8.27 -6.35
N GLY A 105 -8.79 -7.25 -6.32
CA GLY A 105 -7.57 -7.21 -5.52
C GLY A 105 -7.85 -7.04 -4.03
N GLN A 106 -7.23 -7.89 -3.22
CA GLN A 106 -7.50 -7.99 -1.78
C GLN A 106 -6.50 -7.20 -0.92
N LEU A 107 -5.57 -6.45 -1.54
CA LEU A 107 -4.66 -5.58 -0.80
C LEU A 107 -5.45 -4.45 -0.13
N ASP A 108 -5.32 -4.30 1.19
CA ASP A 108 -5.89 -3.17 1.93
C ASP A 108 -4.93 -1.97 1.93
N PHE A 109 -5.43 -0.79 2.32
CA PHE A 109 -4.65 0.44 2.29
C PHE A 109 -3.43 0.38 3.22
N SER A 110 -3.56 -0.31 4.36
CA SER A 110 -2.47 -0.38 5.34
C SER A 110 -1.34 -1.30 4.87
N ASP A 111 -1.68 -2.39 4.18
CA ASP A 111 -0.72 -3.26 3.51
C ASP A 111 -0.07 -2.54 2.32
N ALA A 112 -0.82 -1.76 1.55
CA ALA A 112 -0.29 -0.89 0.50
C ALA A 112 0.73 0.13 1.04
N TRP A 113 0.45 0.73 2.21
CA TRP A 113 1.39 1.60 2.91
C TRP A 113 2.71 0.88 3.22
N VAL A 114 2.67 -0.37 3.72
CA VAL A 114 3.88 -1.17 3.99
C VAL A 114 4.69 -1.39 2.72
N VAL A 115 4.02 -1.74 1.61
CA VAL A 115 4.68 -1.92 0.31
C VAL A 115 5.34 -0.63 -0.16
N ALA A 116 4.67 0.51 -0.03
CA ALA A 116 5.22 1.82 -0.40
C ALA A 116 6.46 2.19 0.44
N GLN A 117 6.46 1.90 1.75
CA GLN A 117 7.64 2.10 2.60
C GLN A 117 8.80 1.21 2.16
N ASP A 118 8.57 -0.09 1.94
CA ASP A 118 9.62 -1.01 1.54
C ASP A 118 10.20 -0.73 0.16
N ILE A 119 9.41 -0.16 -0.77
CA ILE A 119 9.92 0.34 -2.06
C ILE A 119 10.85 1.54 -1.82
N LYS A 120 10.44 2.50 -1.00
CA LYS A 120 11.25 3.69 -0.68
C LYS A 120 12.56 3.33 0.03
N ASP A 121 12.49 2.38 0.95
CA ASP A 121 13.65 1.83 1.67
C ASP A 121 14.51 0.89 0.81
N LYS A 122 14.16 0.68 -0.47
CA LYS A 122 14.83 -0.26 -1.40
C LYS A 122 14.90 -1.71 -0.89
N LYS A 123 13.99 -2.09 0.00
CA LYS A 123 13.84 -3.46 0.52
C LYS A 123 13.21 -4.39 -0.52
N VAL A 124 12.36 -3.84 -1.39
CA VAL A 124 11.80 -4.52 -2.57
C VAL A 124 11.97 -3.65 -3.81
N GLN A 125 12.01 -4.29 -4.98
CA GLN A 125 12.26 -3.58 -6.24
C GLN A 125 11.45 -4.18 -7.38
N LEU A 126 10.87 -3.32 -8.23
CA LEU A 126 10.25 -3.76 -9.48
C LEU A 126 11.32 -4.04 -10.54
N SER A 127 11.18 -5.16 -11.22
CA SER A 127 11.94 -5.53 -12.42
C SER A 127 10.99 -6.08 -13.49
N LYS A 128 11.48 -6.22 -14.72
CA LYS A 128 10.73 -6.85 -15.81
C LYS A 128 11.30 -8.24 -16.08
N CYS A 129 10.41 -9.22 -16.22
CA CYS A 129 10.79 -10.57 -16.59
C CYS A 129 11.59 -10.56 -17.91
N PRO A 130 12.75 -11.23 -17.98
CA PRO A 130 13.56 -11.21 -19.19
C PRO A 130 12.88 -11.90 -20.38
N GLN A 131 11.96 -12.84 -20.13
CA GLN A 131 11.26 -13.60 -21.17
C GLN A 131 10.01 -12.89 -21.71
N CYS A 132 9.09 -12.49 -20.82
CA CYS A 132 7.79 -11.94 -21.22
C CYS A 132 7.60 -10.46 -20.88
N ARG A 133 8.61 -9.81 -20.28
CA ARG A 133 8.60 -8.40 -19.86
C ARG A 133 7.55 -8.01 -18.81
N SER A 134 6.76 -8.96 -18.30
CA SER A 134 5.84 -8.75 -17.18
C SER A 134 6.57 -8.26 -15.94
N TRP A 135 5.91 -7.42 -15.16
CA TRP A 135 6.44 -6.91 -13.89
C TRP A 135 6.63 -8.03 -12.86
N VAL A 136 7.76 -7.97 -12.16
CA VAL A 136 8.16 -8.87 -11.06
C VAL A 136 8.61 -8.00 -9.90
N LEU A 137 8.16 -8.34 -8.69
CA LEU A 137 8.62 -7.70 -7.47
C LEU A 137 9.71 -8.56 -6.81
N LEU A 138 10.95 -8.10 -6.91
CA LEU A 138 12.14 -8.73 -6.35
C LEU A 138 12.21 -8.53 -4.83
N LYS A 139 12.86 -9.46 -4.13
CA LYS A 139 13.08 -9.48 -2.66
C LYS A 139 11.80 -9.54 -1.80
N ALA A 140 10.63 -9.42 -2.43
CA ALA A 140 9.33 -9.59 -1.79
C ALA A 140 9.06 -11.05 -1.38
N ARG A 141 9.89 -12.01 -1.81
CA ARG A 141 9.88 -13.42 -1.38
C ARG A 141 11.33 -13.90 -1.23
N GLU A 142 11.52 -15.12 -0.73
CA GLU A 142 12.84 -15.77 -0.70
C GLU A 142 13.43 -15.95 -2.10
N ASP A 143 12.57 -16.22 -3.08
CA ASP A 143 12.94 -16.31 -4.48
C ASP A 143 13.36 -14.95 -5.04
N LEU A 144 14.63 -14.86 -5.44
CA LEU A 144 15.26 -13.67 -6.02
C LEU A 144 15.20 -13.64 -7.56
N SER A 145 14.59 -14.65 -8.19
CA SER A 145 14.61 -14.75 -9.64
C SER A 145 13.77 -13.65 -10.30
N GLU A 146 14.38 -13.01 -11.30
CA GLU A 146 13.74 -12.00 -12.15
C GLU A 146 12.70 -12.59 -13.11
N ARG A 147 12.58 -13.93 -13.20
CA ARG A 147 11.54 -14.56 -14.01
C ARG A 147 10.19 -14.51 -13.30
N CYS A 148 9.14 -14.18 -14.05
CA CYS A 148 7.78 -14.21 -13.51
C CYS A 148 7.35 -15.66 -13.21
N SER A 149 6.36 -15.82 -12.33
CA SER A 149 5.88 -17.14 -11.92
C SER A 149 5.26 -17.97 -13.05
N VAL A 150 4.96 -17.39 -14.22
CA VAL A 150 4.49 -18.14 -15.40
C VAL A 150 5.69 -18.71 -16.16
N CYS A 151 6.66 -17.86 -16.52
CA CYS A 151 7.88 -18.29 -17.23
C CYS A 151 8.79 -19.23 -16.42
N LYS A 152 8.58 -19.35 -15.10
CA LYS A 152 9.28 -20.34 -14.26
C LYS A 152 8.77 -21.76 -14.44
N ILE A 153 7.50 -21.93 -14.83
CA ILE A 153 6.86 -23.26 -14.94
C ILE A 153 7.16 -23.90 -16.30
N HIS A 154 7.45 -23.09 -17.32
CA HIS A 154 7.77 -23.57 -18.68
C HIS A 154 9.27 -23.82 -18.89
N LEU A 155 9.92 -24.43 -17.90
CA LEU A 155 11.32 -24.85 -17.93
C LEU A 155 11.41 -26.38 -17.94
#